data_AF-A0A8T4LIQ3-F1
#
_entry.id   AF-A0A8T4LIQ3-F1
#
_cell.length_a   1.000
_cell.length_b   1.000
_cell.length_c   1.000
_cell.angle_alpha   90.00
_cell.angle_beta   90.00
_cell.angle_gamma   90.00
#
_symmetry.space_group_name_H-M   'P 1'
#
loop_
_entity.id
_entity.type
_entity.pdbx_description
1 polymer ?
#
loop_
_entity_poly.entity_id
_entity_poly.type
_entity_poly.pdbx_seq_one_letter_code
_entity_poly.pdbx_strand_id
1 'polypeptide(L)'
;MAYVITHFLTSTFLATLFRAKFSEIQKYIHVKELFIIGLFGVIPDIDVLPFIINSYFDLGWPNIHRLITHNLVIVAALFLIGLLIYTKNKKFGLILMLGSIGWASHVTLDWILSGTVTPFYPLSSFETGINLIPAGNLRLGTYVLSGIDAVVLLTWSWFAITKKKLVDFQVW
;
A
#
# COMPACT_ATOMS: atom_id res chain seq x y z
N MET A 1 11.18 -2.36 6.69
CA MET A 1 9.78 -2.12 6.33
C MET A 1 9.40 -0.78 6.88
N ALA A 2 8.70 0.01 6.08
CA ALA A 2 8.15 1.27 6.55
C ALA A 2 7.09 1.01 7.64
N TYR A 3 6.73 2.05 8.40
CA TYR A 3 5.69 1.88 9.41
C TYR A 3 4.32 1.70 8.74
N VAL A 4 3.40 1.03 9.43
CA VAL A 4 1.99 0.88 9.02
C VAL A 4 1.37 2.24 8.64
N ILE A 5 1.69 3.28 9.41
CA ILE A 5 1.23 4.65 9.15
C ILE A 5 1.82 5.18 7.85
N THR A 6 3.11 4.94 7.58
CA THR A 6 3.78 5.33 6.34
C THR A 6 3.08 4.73 5.12
N HIS A 7 2.77 3.44 5.18
CA HIS A 7 2.05 2.75 4.12
C HIS A 7 0.66 3.37 3.90
N PHE A 8 -0.15 3.47 4.96
CA PHE A 8 -1.49 4.05 4.86
C PHE A 8 -1.48 5.48 4.28
N LEU A 9 -0.66 6.37 4.85
CA LEU A 9 -0.58 7.77 4.45
C LEU A 9 -0.10 7.92 3.02
N THR A 10 0.96 7.19 2.65
CA THR A 10 1.56 7.33 1.33
C THR A 10 0.65 6.76 0.25
N SER A 11 0.02 5.60 0.47
CA SER A 11 -0.99 5.04 -0.45
C SER A 11 -2.14 6.01 -0.68
N THR A 12 -2.69 6.58 0.40
CA THR A 12 -3.80 7.53 0.34
C THR A 12 -3.39 8.83 -0.36
N PHE A 13 -2.20 9.34 -0.05
CA PHE A 13 -1.67 10.57 -0.63
C PHE A 13 -1.40 10.42 -2.13
N LEU A 14 -0.74 9.34 -2.56
CA LEU A 14 -0.50 9.05 -3.98
C LEU A 14 -1.80 8.92 -4.77
N ALA A 15 -2.79 8.21 -4.22
CA ALA A 15 -4.11 8.11 -4.82
C ALA A 15 -4.82 9.47 -4.91
N THR A 16 -4.65 10.32 -3.89
CA THR A 16 -5.19 11.70 -3.88
C THR A 16 -4.55 12.55 -4.99
N LEU A 17 -3.23 12.50 -5.14
CA LEU A 17 -2.50 13.20 -6.20
C LEU A 17 -2.93 12.71 -7.58
N PHE A 18 -3.05 11.39 -7.77
CA PHE A 18 -3.51 10.79 -9.01
C PHE A 18 -4.93 11.24 -9.37
N ARG A 19 -5.87 11.14 -8.42
CA ARG A 19 -7.25 11.64 -8.55
C ARG A 19 -7.28 13.13 -8.90
N ALA A 20 -6.38 13.94 -8.34
CA ALA A 20 -6.34 15.37 -8.63
C ALA A 20 -5.77 15.70 -10.01
N LYS A 21 -4.79 14.93 -10.48
CA LYS A 21 -4.17 15.09 -11.79
C LYS A 21 -5.12 14.69 -12.93
N PHE A 22 -5.90 13.64 -12.73
CA PHE A 22 -6.84 13.11 -13.73
C PHE A 22 -8.28 13.41 -13.31
N SER A 23 -8.80 14.57 -13.74
CA SER A 23 -10.14 15.04 -13.38
C SER A 23 -11.25 14.05 -13.72
N GLU A 24 -11.08 13.26 -14.77
CA GLU A 24 -12.04 12.26 -15.22
C GLU A 24 -12.21 11.13 -14.21
N ILE A 25 -11.22 10.91 -13.34
CA ILE A 25 -11.22 9.85 -12.32
C ILE A 25 -11.93 10.33 -11.04
N GLN A 26 -12.09 11.64 -10.85
CA GLN A 26 -12.71 12.21 -9.65
C GLN A 26 -14.16 11.77 -9.44
N LYS A 27 -14.87 11.40 -10.51
CA LYS A 27 -16.23 10.85 -10.45
C LYS A 27 -16.31 9.38 -10.02
N TYR A 28 -15.18 8.67 -10.00
CA TYR A 28 -15.13 7.24 -9.64
C TYR A 28 -14.46 6.99 -8.29
N ILE A 29 -13.49 7.82 -7.93
CA ILE A 29 -12.75 7.72 -6.67
C ILE A 29 -13.20 8.86 -5.76
N HIS A 30 -14.03 8.56 -4.77
CA HIS A 30 -14.39 9.48 -3.70
C HIS A 30 -13.50 9.25 -2.47
N VAL A 31 -13.77 9.98 -1.39
CA VAL A 31 -12.98 9.93 -0.15
C VAL A 31 -12.97 8.51 0.45
N LYS A 32 -14.11 7.81 0.43
CA LYS A 32 -14.19 6.42 0.93
C LYS A 32 -13.31 5.46 0.13
N GLU A 33 -13.18 5.64 -1.18
CA GLU A 33 -12.28 4.84 -2.02
C GLU A 33 -10.81 5.14 -1.72
N LEU A 34 -10.46 6.41 -1.44
CA LEU A 34 -9.11 6.78 -0.99
C LEU A 34 -8.77 6.09 0.34
N PHE A 35 -9.73 6.04 1.28
CA PHE A 35 -9.56 5.32 2.54
C PHE A 35 -9.36 3.82 2.33
N ILE A 36 -10.13 3.21 1.43
CA ILE A 36 -9.96 1.79 1.05
C ILE A 36 -8.56 1.56 0.48
N ILE A 37 -8.08 2.41 -0.43
CA ILE A 37 -6.71 2.31 -0.96
C ILE A 37 -5.67 2.36 0.17
N GLY A 38 -5.84 3.30 1.13
CA GLY A 38 -5.00 3.39 2.31
C GLY A 38 -4.97 2.11 3.14
N LEU A 39 -6.15 1.54 3.43
CA LEU A 39 -6.26 0.27 4.18
C LEU A 39 -5.54 -0.87 3.47
N PHE A 40 -5.73 -1.01 2.16
CA PHE A 40 -5.05 -2.05 1.38
C PHE A 40 -3.53 -1.82 1.25
N GLY A 41 -3.05 -0.60 1.48
CA GLY A 41 -1.61 -0.34 1.65
C GLY A 41 -1.03 -0.95 2.93
N VAL A 42 -1.87 -1.22 3.93
CA VAL A 42 -1.44 -1.81 5.22
C VAL A 42 -1.63 -3.32 5.26
N ILE A 43 -2.60 -3.86 4.52
CA ILE A 43 -2.95 -5.29 4.54
C ILE A 43 -1.74 -6.22 4.34
N PRO A 44 -0.77 -5.94 3.45
CA PRO A 44 0.38 -6.82 3.26
C PRO A 44 1.18 -7.08 4.55
N ASP A 45 1.19 -6.10 5.47
CA ASP A 45 1.89 -6.13 6.76
C ASP A 45 1.05 -6.72 7.89
N ILE A 46 -0.20 -7.10 7.62
CA ILE A 46 -1.05 -7.73 8.64
C ILE A 46 -0.57 -9.16 8.84
N ASP A 47 0.38 -9.29 9.75
CA ASP A 47 1.11 -10.50 10.08
C ASP A 47 0.27 -11.57 10.79
N VAL A 48 -0.97 -11.29 11.16
CA VAL A 48 -1.77 -12.18 12.03
C VAL A 48 -2.00 -13.55 11.40
N LEU A 49 -2.40 -13.59 10.12
CA LEU A 49 -2.74 -14.85 9.44
C LEU A 49 -1.51 -15.73 9.15
N PRO A 50 -0.44 -15.19 8.54
CA PRO A 50 0.79 -15.96 8.39
C PRO A 50 1.36 -16.39 9.74
N PHE A 51 1.24 -15.57 10.80
CA PHE A 51 1.80 -15.86 12.13
C PHE A 51 1.16 -17.10 12.72
N ILE A 52 -0.16 -17.17 12.62
CA ILE A 52 -0.93 -18.34 13.01
C ILE A 52 -0.42 -19.56 12.23
N ILE A 53 -0.34 -19.49 10.90
CA ILE A 53 0.13 -20.61 10.06
C ILE A 53 1.55 -21.05 10.44
N ASN A 54 2.48 -20.11 10.57
CA ASN A 54 3.86 -20.42 10.93
C ASN A 54 3.97 -21.06 12.33
N SER A 55 3.17 -20.60 13.30
CA SER A 55 3.15 -21.20 14.64
C SER A 55 2.68 -22.67 14.64
N TYR A 56 1.92 -23.10 13.63
CA TYR A 56 1.48 -24.49 13.47
C TYR A 56 2.47 -25.37 12.68
N PHE A 57 3.29 -24.80 11.80
CA PHE A 57 4.09 -25.57 10.83
C PHE A 57 5.62 -25.35 10.89
N ASP A 58 6.11 -24.46 11.77
CA ASP A 58 7.54 -24.18 12.00
C ASP A 58 8.35 -23.84 10.73
N LEU A 59 7.77 -23.00 9.87
CA LEU A 59 8.26 -22.79 8.50
C LEU A 59 9.31 -21.67 8.35
N GLY A 60 9.68 -20.98 9.43
CA GLY A 60 10.65 -19.86 9.39
C GLY A 60 10.01 -18.52 9.02
N TRP A 61 9.78 -17.68 10.03
CA TRP A 61 8.86 -16.53 9.99
C TRP A 61 9.19 -15.41 8.98
N PRO A 62 10.38 -14.78 9.00
CA PRO A 62 10.57 -13.51 8.30
C PRO A 62 10.55 -13.65 6.77
N ASN A 63 10.91 -14.83 6.27
CA ASN A 63 11.04 -15.08 4.84
C ASN A 63 9.70 -15.36 4.18
N ILE A 64 8.78 -16.06 4.86
CA ILE A 64 7.48 -16.46 4.27
C ILE A 64 6.56 -15.28 4.09
N HIS A 65 6.49 -14.40 5.08
CA HIS A 65 5.68 -13.19 5.01
C HIS A 65 6.01 -12.41 3.74
N ARG A 66 7.28 -12.05 3.56
CA ARG A 66 7.73 -11.29 2.39
C ARG A 66 7.52 -12.05 1.09
N LEU A 67 7.87 -13.33 1.07
CA LEU A 67 7.71 -14.17 -0.11
C LEU A 67 6.27 -14.15 -0.63
N ILE A 68 5.30 -14.23 0.29
CA ILE A 68 3.88 -14.31 -0.04
C ILE A 68 3.26 -12.93 -0.26
N THR A 69 3.52 -11.93 0.58
CA THR A 69 2.78 -10.66 0.53
C THR A 69 3.50 -9.58 -0.28
N HIS A 70 4.82 -9.65 -0.44
CA HIS A 70 5.62 -8.62 -1.10
C HIS A 70 5.96 -8.97 -2.55
N ASN A 71 4.94 -9.29 -3.36
CA ASN A 71 5.11 -9.58 -4.78
C ASN A 71 4.07 -8.88 -5.66
N LEU A 72 4.44 -8.66 -6.93
CA LEU A 72 3.57 -8.00 -7.91
C LEU A 72 2.53 -8.96 -8.50
N VAL A 73 2.72 -10.27 -8.32
CA VAL A 73 1.76 -11.27 -8.78
C VAL A 73 0.43 -11.14 -8.03
N ILE A 74 0.45 -10.93 -6.71
CA ILE A 74 -0.77 -10.67 -5.94
C ILE A 74 -1.42 -9.36 -6.37
N VAL A 75 -0.64 -8.31 -6.60
CA VAL A 75 -1.15 -7.03 -7.11
C VAL A 75 -1.90 -7.23 -8.43
N ALA A 76 -1.28 -7.93 -9.38
CA ALA A 76 -1.89 -8.24 -10.67
C ALA A 76 -3.12 -9.14 -10.52
N ALA A 77 -3.07 -10.16 -9.65
CA ALA A 77 -4.19 -11.06 -9.39
C ALA A 77 -5.39 -10.31 -8.80
N LEU A 78 -5.19 -9.45 -7.80
CA LEU A 78 -6.24 -8.62 -7.21
C LEU A 78 -6.90 -7.72 -8.28
N PHE A 79 -6.10 -7.11 -9.15
CA PHE A 79 -6.61 -6.27 -10.23
C PHE A 79 -7.43 -7.08 -11.24
N LEU A 80 -6.89 -8.21 -11.73
CA LEU A 80 -7.55 -9.04 -12.75
C LEU A 80 -8.81 -9.71 -12.21
N ILE A 81 -8.78 -10.26 -10.99
CA ILE A 81 -9.95 -10.83 -10.32
C ILE A 81 -10.99 -9.73 -10.09
N GLY A 82 -10.55 -8.54 -9.64
CA GLY A 82 -11.41 -7.38 -9.48
C GLY A 82 -12.12 -7.00 -10.79
N LEU A 83 -11.39 -6.97 -11.90
CA LEU A 83 -11.94 -6.70 -13.23
C LEU A 83 -12.99 -7.74 -13.65
N LEU A 84 -12.69 -9.03 -13.47
CA LEU A 84 -13.62 -10.12 -13.79
C LEU A 84 -14.90 -10.02 -12.95
N ILE A 85 -14.74 -9.80 -11.64
CA ILE A 85 -15.86 -9.67 -10.70
C ILE A 85 -16.68 -8.41 -10.97
N TYR A 86 -16.05 -7.32 -11.41
CA TYR A 86 -16.73 -6.04 -11.65
C TYR A 86 -17.92 -6.18 -12.62
N THR A 87 -17.83 -7.11 -13.57
CA THR A 87 -18.92 -7.41 -14.52
C THR A 87 -20.18 -7.97 -13.84
N LYS A 88 -20.02 -8.67 -12.72
CA LYS A 88 -21.11 -9.32 -11.96
C LYS A 88 -21.49 -8.58 -10.68
N ASN A 89 -20.49 -8.02 -9.99
CA ASN A 89 -20.64 -7.27 -8.75
C ASN A 89 -19.67 -6.08 -8.78
N LYS A 90 -20.18 -4.94 -9.26
CA LYS A 90 -19.41 -3.70 -9.43
C LYS A 90 -18.76 -3.23 -8.13
N LYS A 91 -19.47 -3.33 -7.00
CA LYS A 91 -18.97 -2.87 -5.70
C LYS A 91 -17.77 -3.69 -5.26
N PHE A 92 -17.88 -5.01 -5.28
CA PHE A 92 -16.80 -5.90 -4.84
C PHE A 92 -15.61 -5.88 -5.81
N GLY A 93 -15.87 -5.89 -7.12
CA GLY A 93 -14.83 -5.76 -8.13
C GLY A 93 -14.03 -4.46 -7.98
N LEU A 94 -14.71 -3.34 -7.72
CA LEU A 94 -14.07 -2.06 -7.45
C LEU A 94 -13.19 -2.11 -6.20
N ILE A 95 -13.65 -2.72 -5.10
CA ILE A 95 -12.85 -2.87 -3.87
C ILE A 95 -11.54 -3.61 -4.15
N LEU A 96 -11.59 -4.71 -4.91
CA LEU A 96 -10.39 -5.48 -5.26
C LEU A 96 -9.44 -4.68 -6.16
N MET A 97 -9.96 -3.95 -7.14
CA MET A 97 -9.16 -3.08 -7.99
C MET A 97 -8.50 -1.95 -7.19
N LEU A 98 -9.25 -1.27 -6.31
CA LEU A 98 -8.69 -0.27 -5.40
C LEU A 98 -7.65 -0.90 -4.46
N GLY A 99 -7.92 -2.11 -4.01
CA GLY A 99 -7.01 -2.87 -3.17
C GLY A 99 -5.69 -3.19 -3.85
N SER A 100 -5.72 -3.50 -5.15
CA SER A 100 -4.50 -3.68 -5.94
C SER A 100 -3.64 -2.40 -5.98
N ILE A 101 -4.25 -1.20 -6.02
CA ILE A 101 -3.52 0.07 -5.99
C ILE A 101 -2.85 0.27 -4.62
N GLY A 102 -3.58 0.01 -3.54
CA GLY A 102 -3.04 0.05 -2.17
C GLY A 102 -1.85 -0.89 -2.02
N TRP A 103 -2.04 -2.16 -2.39
CA TRP A 103 -1.00 -3.19 -2.34
C TRP A 103 0.21 -2.85 -3.24
N ALA A 104 -0.02 -2.33 -4.44
CA ALA A 104 1.07 -1.89 -5.33
C ALA A 104 1.91 -0.80 -4.69
N SER A 105 1.27 0.20 -4.09
CA SER A 105 1.97 1.29 -3.41
C SER A 105 2.76 0.79 -2.20
N HIS A 106 2.23 -0.18 -1.45
CA HIS A 106 2.94 -0.85 -0.37
C HIS A 106 4.23 -1.52 -0.88
N VAL A 107 4.11 -2.44 -1.85
CA VAL A 107 5.27 -3.17 -2.41
C VAL A 107 6.30 -2.20 -3.00
N THR A 108 5.84 -1.13 -3.64
CA THR A 108 6.72 -0.09 -4.19
C THR A 108 7.47 0.66 -3.08
N LEU A 109 6.81 1.02 -1.99
CA LEU A 109 7.44 1.71 -0.87
C LEU A 109 8.48 0.85 -0.19
N ASP A 110 8.18 -0.43 0.01
CA ASP A 110 9.13 -1.36 0.62
C ASP A 110 10.32 -1.66 -0.30
N TRP A 111 10.09 -1.75 -1.62
CA TRP A 111 11.16 -1.83 -2.62
C TRP A 111 12.09 -0.59 -2.59
N ILE A 112 11.54 0.62 -2.38
CA ILE A 112 12.31 1.86 -2.36
C ILE A 112 13.00 2.09 -1.00
N LEU A 113 12.22 2.08 0.08
CA LEU A 113 12.63 2.57 1.39
C LEU A 113 13.45 1.53 2.16
N SER A 114 12.89 0.35 2.44
CA SER A 114 13.55 -0.60 3.34
C SER A 114 12.98 -2.00 3.20
N GLY A 115 13.70 -2.88 2.51
CA GLY A 115 13.31 -4.27 2.32
C GLY A 115 13.73 -4.84 0.97
N THR A 116 13.42 -6.11 0.80
CA THR A 116 13.44 -6.79 -0.49
C THR A 116 12.01 -7.22 -0.81
N VAL A 117 11.67 -7.17 -2.08
CA VAL A 117 10.42 -7.70 -2.63
C VAL A 117 10.77 -8.84 -3.58
N THR A 118 9.84 -9.79 -3.72
CA THR A 118 9.96 -10.95 -4.60
C THR A 118 8.99 -10.80 -5.78
N PRO A 119 9.26 -9.88 -6.73
CA PRO A 119 8.24 -9.34 -7.63
C PRO A 119 7.45 -10.40 -8.41
N PHE A 120 8.07 -11.55 -8.69
CA PHE A 120 7.51 -12.61 -9.52
C PHE A 120 7.17 -13.90 -8.76
N TYR A 121 7.18 -13.93 -7.43
CA TYR A 121 6.78 -15.14 -6.69
C TYR A 121 5.31 -15.49 -6.99
N PRO A 122 4.95 -16.78 -7.22
CA PRO A 122 5.76 -18.00 -7.05
C PRO A 122 6.56 -18.45 -8.28
N LEU A 123 6.57 -17.69 -9.38
CA LEU A 123 7.28 -18.06 -10.61
C LEU A 123 8.80 -17.91 -10.48
N SER A 124 9.26 -17.02 -9.60
CA SER A 124 10.68 -16.81 -9.29
C SER A 124 10.86 -16.39 -7.83
N SER A 125 11.94 -16.84 -7.21
CA SER A 125 12.42 -16.41 -5.89
C SER A 125 13.43 -15.25 -5.95
N PHE A 126 13.54 -14.57 -7.10
CA PHE A 126 14.41 -13.40 -7.24
C PHE A 126 13.98 -12.28 -6.28
N GLU A 127 14.91 -11.80 -5.47
CA GLU A 127 14.72 -10.69 -4.53
C GLU A 127 15.40 -9.41 -5.03
N THR A 128 14.73 -8.27 -4.86
CA THR A 128 15.28 -6.95 -5.22
C THR A 128 14.75 -5.84 -4.31
N GLY A 129 15.52 -4.76 -4.17
CA GLY A 129 15.19 -3.59 -3.37
C GLY A 129 16.26 -2.52 -3.49
N ILE A 130 15.87 -1.25 -3.63
CA ILE A 130 16.79 -0.11 -3.61
C ILE A 130 17.39 0.06 -2.21
N ASN A 131 16.61 -0.21 -1.15
CA ASN A 131 17.04 -0.13 0.24
C ASN A 131 17.65 1.24 0.61
N LEU A 132 16.95 2.34 0.32
CA LEU A 132 17.41 3.69 0.67
C LEU A 132 17.69 3.86 2.18
N ILE A 133 16.99 3.11 3.02
CA ILE A 133 17.16 3.05 4.47
C ILE A 133 17.74 1.67 4.82
N PRO A 134 19.06 1.57 5.06
CA PRO A 134 19.71 0.31 5.35
C PRO A 134 19.18 -0.32 6.65
N ALA A 135 18.88 -1.62 6.63
CA ALA A 135 18.35 -2.35 7.78
C ALA A 135 19.30 -2.39 9.01
N GLY A 136 20.59 -2.11 8.81
CA GLY A 136 21.61 -2.17 9.86
C GLY A 136 21.60 -1.01 10.87
N ASN A 137 20.87 0.09 10.62
CA ASN A 137 20.80 1.23 11.53
C ASN A 137 19.37 1.56 11.94
N LEU A 138 18.86 0.78 12.90
CA LEU A 138 17.47 0.89 13.40
C LEU A 138 17.11 2.30 13.86
N ARG A 139 18.04 3.03 14.52
CA ARG A 139 17.76 4.40 15.01
C ARG A 139 17.60 5.38 13.85
N LEU A 140 18.51 5.35 12.89
CA LEU A 140 18.42 6.21 11.71
C LEU A 140 17.14 5.89 10.92
N GLY A 141 16.82 4.61 10.75
CA GLY A 141 15.60 4.17 10.07
C GLY A 141 14.33 4.71 10.73
N THR A 142 14.25 4.64 12.06
CA THR A 142 13.11 5.21 12.81
C THR A 142 12.95 6.71 12.56
N TYR A 143 14.02 7.51 12.70
CA TYR A 143 13.92 8.96 12.49
C TYR A 143 13.56 9.32 11.05
N VAL A 144 14.13 8.62 10.06
CA VAL A 144 13.83 8.87 8.64
C VAL A 144 12.39 8.50 8.33
N LEU A 145 11.91 7.33 8.76
CA LEU A 145 10.53 6.90 8.51
C LEU A 145 9.51 7.82 9.19
N SER A 146 9.72 8.20 10.45
CA SER A 146 8.86 9.17 11.13
C SER A 146 8.92 10.56 10.47
N GLY A 147 10.08 10.95 9.94
CA GLY A 147 10.23 12.17 9.15
C GLY A 147 9.44 12.11 7.84
N ILE A 148 9.46 10.98 7.13
CA ILE A 148 8.66 10.76 5.92
C ILE A 148 7.17 10.90 6.25
N ASP A 149 6.70 10.28 7.34
CA ASP A 149 5.30 10.39 7.76
C ASP A 149 4.89 11.85 7.99
N ALA A 150 5.73 12.62 8.71
CA ALA A 150 5.49 14.03 8.94
C ALA A 150 5.47 14.84 7.64
N VAL A 151 6.40 14.59 6.72
CA VAL A 151 6.47 15.27 5.41
C VAL A 151 5.27 14.94 4.54
N VAL A 152 4.88 13.67 4.45
CA VAL A 152 3.71 13.21 3.69
C VAL A 152 2.45 13.84 4.26
N LEU A 153 2.27 13.82 5.59
CA LEU A 153 1.10 14.41 6.24
C LEU A 153 1.03 15.92 6.01
N LEU A 154 2.12 16.66 6.24
CA LEU A 154 2.16 18.12 6.04
C LEU A 154 1.92 18.50 4.58
N THR A 155 2.54 17.77 3.64
CA THR A 155 2.36 18.00 2.21
C THR A 155 0.93 17.70 1.79
N TRP A 156 0.33 16.63 2.33
CA TRP A 156 -1.06 16.28 2.06
C TRP A 156 -2.02 17.32 2.63
N SER A 157 -1.82 17.79 3.86
CA SER A 157 -2.61 18.86 4.46
C SER A 157 -2.50 20.16 3.65
N TRP A 158 -1.29 20.57 3.28
CA TRP A 158 -1.06 21.74 2.42
C TRP A 158 -1.78 21.60 1.07
N PHE A 159 -1.65 20.44 0.43
CA PHE A 159 -2.33 20.14 -0.82
C PHE A 159 -3.86 20.21 -0.69
N ALA A 160 -4.42 19.66 0.39
CA ALA A 160 -5.86 19.68 0.64
C ALA A 160 -6.39 21.11 0.83
N ILE A 161 -5.64 21.95 1.56
CA ILE A 161 -5.96 23.38 1.78
C ILE A 161 -5.94 24.14 0.45
N THR A 162 -4.84 24.04 -0.31
CA THR A 162 -4.65 24.82 -1.55
C THR A 162 -5.65 24.46 -2.64
N LYS A 163 -6.11 23.20 -2.68
CA LYS A 163 -7.15 22.77 -3.63
C LYS A 163 -8.58 23.02 -3.15
N LYS A 164 -8.78 23.66 -1.98
CA LYS A 164 -10.09 23.85 -1.32
C LYS A 164 -10.89 22.54 -1.17
N LYS A 165 -10.20 21.39 -1.16
CA LYS A 165 -10.82 20.06 -1.09
C LYS A 165 -11.08 19.59 0.33
N LEU A 166 -10.75 20.41 1.34
CA LEU A 166 -11.12 20.14 2.74
C LEU A 166 -12.64 20.26 2.98
N VAL A 167 -13.38 20.93 2.09
CA VAL A 167 -14.85 21.03 2.19
C VAL A 167 -15.51 19.67 1.98
N ASP A 168 -14.90 18.76 1.20
CA ASP A 168 -15.39 17.37 1.03
C ASP A 168 -15.32 16.54 2.32
N PHE A 169 -14.58 16.99 3.34
CA PHE A 169 -14.46 16.34 4.66
C PHE A 169 -15.41 16.93 5.72
N GLN A 170 -16.18 17.97 5.38
CA GLN A 170 -17.08 18.68 6.31
C GLN A 170 -18.50 18.09 6.40
N VAL A 171 -18.77 16.96 5.73
CA VAL A 171 -20.06 16.28 5.81
C VAL A 171 -19.81 14.79 6.09
N TRP A 172 -19.77 14.47 7.38
CA TRP A 172 -20.13 13.16 7.91
C TRP A 172 -21.41 13.34 8.72
#